data_AF-A0A518A5Q5-F1
#
_entry.id   AF-A0A518A5Q5-F1
#
_cell.length_a   1.000
_cell.length_b   1.000
_cell.length_c   1.000
_cell.angle_alpha   90.00
_cell.angle_beta   90.00
_cell.angle_gamma   90.00
#
_symmetry.space_group_name_H-M   'P 1'
#
loop_
_entity.id
_entity.type
_entity.pdbx_description
1 polymer ?
#
loop_
_entity_poly.entity_id
_entity_poly.type
_entity_poly.pdbx_seq_one_letter_code
_entity_poly.pdbx_strand_id
1 'polypeptide(L)'
;MNHILPDYYVSEATWFYLSLLLTLAVFFRFDRIFSLRNLDLILLLSISPGLLFIGGYPVVGNVWLFVGTGLFVIRMSIDCFFQRRPRGEQNLNSFGMAFLCVSIFAFFVVRVFTENPAPDTIQTVKQADSLLSMQDSSKAAEDQPPEAGPTARLLAAPVVPFSNAVNYGTLDHATLAARIMAILAHAFVVVGLIIMGKVHFADTQLGLAMALLYLLLPCTAYDVSKANHVLPAALLVWAFVTYHKPILSGIFMGLACGAMFFPVFILPLWASYYWKNGLKRFALSGTLVGVVLLGSLILTSVDRFSFTQQTIGSINWSVLKFEGGQQMPGFWSNYDSAYRIPVFVGFVLLITCLTIWPRRKNLGHLMSHTTAIIIATLLWYPQQGSVYLLWYLPMLLMVVFRPRLLHTTQNFEVDRNQQSSEKPSSRFQESVNIVKHTSQ
;
A
#
# COMPACT_ATOMS: atom_id res chain seq x y z
N MET A 1 15.44 13.35 -24.38
CA MET A 1 16.01 12.01 -24.19
C MET A 1 16.68 11.42 -25.44
N ASN A 2 16.62 12.10 -26.61
CA ASN A 2 17.41 11.73 -27.81
C ASN A 2 18.92 11.61 -27.55
N HIS A 3 19.41 12.09 -26.41
CA HIS A 3 20.82 12.01 -26.00
C HIS A 3 21.16 10.81 -25.08
N ILE A 4 20.19 10.12 -24.45
CA ILE A 4 20.47 9.01 -23.51
C ILE A 4 20.07 7.66 -24.13
N LEU A 5 18.86 7.57 -24.69
CA LEU A 5 18.37 6.40 -25.42
C LEU A 5 17.56 6.91 -26.62
N PRO A 6 18.20 7.14 -27.78
CA PRO A 6 17.50 7.54 -29.00
C PRO A 6 16.44 6.49 -29.34
N ASP A 7 15.24 6.94 -29.73
CA ASP A 7 14.13 6.10 -30.20
C ASP A 7 13.57 5.06 -29.20
N TYR A 8 13.94 5.14 -27.92
CA TYR A 8 13.37 4.27 -26.90
C TYR A 8 11.92 4.66 -26.57
N TYR A 9 10.98 3.88 -27.10
CA TYR A 9 9.57 3.94 -26.76
C TYR A 9 9.02 2.53 -26.54
N VAL A 10 8.43 2.29 -25.38
CA VAL A 10 7.77 1.01 -25.05
C VAL A 10 6.31 1.31 -24.77
N SER A 11 5.42 0.87 -25.66
CA SER A 11 3.98 1.03 -25.46
C SER A 11 3.49 0.20 -24.26
N GLU A 12 2.34 0.59 -23.68
CA GLU A 12 1.70 -0.16 -22.60
C GLU A 12 1.40 -1.61 -22.97
N ALA A 13 1.01 -1.86 -24.24
CA ALA A 13 0.79 -3.19 -24.77
C ALA A 13 2.09 -3.98 -24.92
N THR A 14 3.17 -3.35 -25.41
CA THR A 14 4.48 -4.02 -25.49
C THR A 14 4.99 -4.40 -24.10
N TRP A 15 4.85 -3.49 -23.13
CA TRP A 15 5.20 -3.77 -21.73
C TRP A 15 4.35 -4.90 -21.17
N PHE A 16 3.05 -4.93 -21.45
CA PHE A 16 2.15 -6.02 -21.05
C PHE A 16 2.67 -7.38 -21.49
N TYR A 17 2.94 -7.56 -22.79
CA TYR A 17 3.35 -8.87 -23.31
C TYR A 17 4.70 -9.31 -22.75
N LEU A 18 5.70 -8.41 -22.70
CA LEU A 18 7.02 -8.72 -22.18
C LEU A 18 6.98 -9.08 -20.69
N SER A 19 6.30 -8.25 -19.90
CA SER A 19 6.17 -8.47 -18.45
C SER A 19 5.31 -9.69 -18.13
N LEU A 20 4.26 -9.99 -18.90
CA LEU A 20 3.45 -11.19 -18.75
C LEU A 20 4.29 -12.45 -18.96
N LEU A 21 5.05 -12.52 -20.06
CA LEU A 21 5.91 -13.67 -20.35
C LEU A 21 6.98 -13.86 -19.27
N LEU A 22 7.64 -12.77 -18.86
CA LEU A 22 8.66 -12.82 -17.81
C LEU A 22 8.06 -13.19 -16.45
N THR A 23 6.88 -12.66 -16.12
CA THR A 23 6.16 -12.99 -14.88
C THR A 23 5.78 -14.47 -14.85
N LEU A 24 5.28 -15.02 -15.96
CA LEU A 24 5.00 -16.45 -16.05
C LEU A 24 6.28 -17.28 -15.93
N ALA A 25 7.35 -16.89 -16.62
CA ALA A 25 8.63 -17.61 -16.55
C ALA A 25 9.19 -17.67 -15.12
N VAL A 26 9.12 -16.58 -14.35
CA VAL A 26 9.71 -16.49 -13.00
C VAL A 26 8.81 -17.08 -11.92
N PHE A 27 7.49 -16.82 -11.97
CA PHE A 27 6.57 -17.11 -10.86
C PHE A 27 5.57 -18.24 -11.14
N PHE A 28 5.34 -18.61 -12.40
CA PHE A 28 4.40 -19.69 -12.69
C PHE A 28 4.98 -21.04 -12.29
N ARG A 29 4.16 -21.86 -11.64
CA ARG A 29 4.52 -23.20 -11.22
C ARG A 29 4.19 -24.21 -12.32
N PHE A 30 5.18 -24.61 -13.11
CA PHE A 30 4.98 -25.52 -14.25
C PHE A 30 4.77 -26.98 -13.85
N ASP A 31 5.38 -27.44 -12.75
CA ASP A 31 5.20 -28.80 -12.22
C ASP A 31 3.79 -29.03 -11.62
N ARG A 32 3.12 -27.95 -11.21
CA ARG A 32 1.78 -28.00 -10.60
C ARG A 32 0.90 -26.83 -11.04
N ILE A 33 0.31 -27.01 -12.22
CA ILE A 33 -0.55 -26.02 -12.89
C ILE A 33 -1.69 -25.55 -11.96
N PHE A 34 -2.43 -26.48 -11.35
CA PHE A 34 -3.52 -26.17 -10.42
C PHE A 34 -3.01 -25.93 -8.99
N SER A 35 -2.42 -24.76 -8.77
CA SER A 35 -1.97 -24.31 -7.45
C SER A 35 -2.60 -22.97 -7.07
N LEU A 36 -2.78 -22.73 -5.77
CA LEU A 36 -3.27 -21.44 -5.27
C LEU A 36 -2.40 -20.28 -5.75
N ARG A 37 -1.07 -20.49 -5.82
CA ARG A 37 -0.11 -19.52 -6.35
C ARG A 37 -0.40 -19.17 -7.81
N ASN A 38 -0.60 -20.18 -8.66
CA ASN A 38 -0.90 -19.94 -10.07
C ASN A 38 -2.27 -19.28 -10.25
N LEU A 39 -3.27 -19.64 -9.42
CA LEU A 39 -4.56 -18.95 -9.41
C LEU A 39 -4.38 -17.46 -9.07
N ASP A 40 -3.62 -17.16 -8.02
CA ASP A 40 -3.34 -15.79 -7.62
C ASP A 40 -2.58 -15.01 -8.70
N LEU A 41 -1.60 -15.65 -9.34
CA LEU A 41 -0.81 -15.06 -10.42
C LEU A 41 -1.66 -14.77 -11.67
N ILE A 42 -2.51 -15.72 -12.07
CA ILE A 42 -3.43 -15.55 -13.20
C ILE A 42 -4.42 -14.43 -12.87
N LEU A 43 -4.96 -14.39 -11.65
CA LEU A 43 -5.89 -13.34 -11.24
C LEU A 43 -5.21 -11.96 -11.25
N LEU A 44 -3.95 -11.87 -10.79
CA LEU A 44 -3.15 -10.64 -10.87
C LEU A 44 -2.92 -10.19 -12.33
N LEU A 45 -2.50 -11.11 -13.18
CA LEU A 45 -2.26 -10.83 -14.61
C LEU A 45 -3.55 -10.49 -15.36
N SER A 46 -4.70 -11.03 -14.93
CA SER A 46 -6.01 -10.77 -15.53
C SER A 46 -6.47 -9.33 -15.35
N ILE A 47 -5.95 -8.59 -14.36
CA ILE A 47 -6.30 -7.18 -14.17
C ILE A 47 -5.81 -6.31 -15.34
N SER A 48 -4.58 -6.55 -15.80
CA SER A 48 -3.89 -5.67 -16.73
C SER A 48 -4.59 -5.49 -18.09
N PRO A 49 -5.17 -6.53 -18.73
CA PRO A 49 -6.02 -6.34 -19.90
C PRO A 49 -7.21 -5.40 -19.64
N GLY A 50 -7.80 -5.45 -18.44
CA GLY A 50 -8.90 -4.57 -18.05
C GLY A 50 -8.50 -3.10 -18.09
N LEU A 51 -7.29 -2.76 -17.65
CA LEU A 51 -6.74 -1.40 -17.75
C LEU A 51 -6.52 -0.97 -19.20
N LEU A 52 -5.95 -1.83 -20.03
CA LEU A 52 -5.74 -1.54 -21.46
C LEU A 52 -7.07 -1.29 -22.19
N PHE A 53 -8.14 -1.99 -21.80
CA PHE A 53 -9.46 -1.77 -22.37
C PHE A 53 -10.09 -0.45 -21.97
N ILE A 54 -9.66 0.23 -20.88
CA ILE A 54 -10.25 1.51 -20.48
C ILE A 54 -10.11 2.56 -21.58
N GLY A 55 -8.96 2.62 -22.26
CA GLY A 55 -8.68 3.62 -23.28
C GLY A 55 -9.54 3.49 -24.54
N GLY A 56 -9.88 2.27 -24.95
CA GLY A 56 -10.65 2.01 -26.18
C GLY A 56 -12.11 1.58 -25.95
N TYR A 57 -12.36 0.77 -24.92
CA TYR A 57 -13.65 0.16 -24.60
C TYR A 57 -13.95 0.33 -23.10
N PRO A 58 -14.22 1.55 -22.62
CA PRO A 58 -14.27 1.87 -21.19
C PRO A 58 -15.31 1.05 -20.41
N VAL A 59 -16.45 0.75 -21.02
CA VAL A 59 -17.49 -0.10 -20.38
C VAL A 59 -16.96 -1.51 -20.13
N VAL A 60 -16.30 -2.12 -21.13
CA VAL A 60 -15.73 -3.46 -21.02
C VAL A 60 -14.61 -3.49 -20.00
N GLY A 61 -13.69 -2.52 -20.06
CA GLY A 61 -12.60 -2.38 -19.10
C GLY A 61 -13.11 -2.22 -17.66
N ASN A 62 -14.08 -1.34 -17.44
CA ASN A 62 -14.67 -1.11 -16.13
C ASN A 62 -15.37 -2.36 -15.58
N VAL A 63 -16.18 -3.05 -16.38
CA VAL A 63 -16.84 -4.30 -15.96
C VAL A 63 -15.81 -5.39 -15.65
N TRP A 64 -14.79 -5.53 -16.50
CA TRP A 64 -13.71 -6.50 -16.30
C TRP A 64 -12.97 -6.27 -14.99
N LEU A 65 -12.57 -5.03 -14.72
CA LEU A 65 -11.89 -4.66 -13.47
C LEU A 65 -12.80 -4.81 -12.26
N PHE A 66 -14.09 -4.49 -12.38
CA PHE A 66 -15.06 -4.67 -11.31
C PHE A 66 -15.20 -6.15 -10.92
N VAL A 67 -15.33 -7.04 -11.91
CA VAL A 67 -15.39 -8.49 -11.67
C VAL A 67 -14.08 -9.00 -11.09
N GLY A 68 -12.93 -8.62 -11.67
CA GLY A 68 -11.62 -9.03 -11.18
C GLY A 68 -11.35 -8.59 -9.73
N THR A 69 -11.68 -7.33 -9.41
CA THR A 69 -11.59 -6.82 -8.02
C THR A 69 -12.55 -7.54 -7.07
N GLY A 70 -13.78 -7.85 -7.51
CA GLY A 70 -14.72 -8.68 -6.75
C GLY A 70 -14.18 -10.06 -6.41
N LEU A 71 -13.53 -10.74 -7.39
CA LEU A 71 -12.87 -12.02 -7.16
C LEU A 71 -11.73 -11.92 -6.14
N PHE A 72 -10.98 -10.81 -6.14
CA PHE A 72 -9.97 -10.58 -5.10
C PHE A 72 -10.56 -10.37 -3.71
N VAL A 73 -11.69 -9.66 -3.57
CA VAL A 73 -12.37 -9.52 -2.27
C VAL A 73 -12.72 -10.89 -1.72
N ILE A 74 -13.32 -11.75 -2.55
CA ILE A 74 -13.66 -13.13 -2.18
C ILE A 74 -12.39 -13.86 -1.76
N ARG A 75 -11.37 -13.92 -2.63
CA ARG A 75 -10.11 -14.64 -2.37
C ARG A 75 -9.42 -14.15 -1.10
N MET A 76 -9.35 -12.84 -0.86
CA MET A 76 -8.72 -12.26 0.33
C MET A 76 -9.50 -12.58 1.61
N SER A 77 -10.83 -12.60 1.52
CA SER A 77 -11.70 -12.94 2.66
C SER A 77 -11.57 -14.41 3.06
N ILE A 78 -11.39 -15.31 2.09
CA ILE A 78 -11.22 -16.75 2.33
C ILE A 78 -9.76 -17.19 2.51
N ASP A 79 -8.79 -16.27 2.41
CA ASP A 79 -7.34 -16.53 2.48
C ASP A 79 -6.95 -17.38 3.70
N CYS A 80 -7.63 -17.11 4.81
CA CYS A 80 -7.37 -17.73 6.11
C CYS A 80 -7.84 -19.18 6.22
N PHE A 81 -8.70 -19.65 5.31
CA PHE A 81 -9.12 -21.06 5.28
C PHE A 81 -8.05 -21.97 4.65
N PHE A 82 -7.11 -21.41 3.88
CA PHE A 82 -6.02 -22.17 3.27
C PHE A 82 -4.90 -22.46 4.28
N GLN A 83 -5.06 -23.55 5.02
CA GLN A 83 -4.13 -23.93 6.09
C GLN A 83 -2.75 -24.40 5.58
N ARG A 84 -2.63 -24.90 4.35
CA ARG A 84 -1.36 -25.40 3.79
C ARG A 84 -0.88 -24.49 2.67
N ARG A 85 0.17 -23.70 2.93
CA ARG A 85 0.93 -22.97 1.92
C ARG A 85 2.37 -23.48 1.92
N PRO A 86 2.72 -24.45 1.06
CA PRO A 86 4.11 -24.82 0.88
C PRO A 86 4.89 -23.61 0.40
N ARG A 87 6.12 -23.44 0.90
CA ARG A 87 7.06 -22.43 0.41
C ARG A 87 7.22 -22.63 -1.09
N GLY A 88 6.83 -21.63 -1.88
CA GLY A 88 6.94 -21.71 -3.34
C GLY A 88 8.26 -21.10 -3.77
N GLU A 89 9.21 -21.94 -4.17
CA GLU A 89 10.45 -21.49 -4.80
C GLU A 89 10.13 -20.78 -6.12
N GLN A 90 10.87 -19.72 -6.42
CA GLN A 90 10.76 -19.04 -7.71
C GLN A 90 11.65 -19.77 -8.72
N ASN A 91 11.29 -19.71 -10.01
CA ASN A 91 12.07 -20.35 -11.06
C ASN A 91 13.40 -19.61 -11.31
N LEU A 92 13.59 -18.43 -10.71
CA LEU A 92 14.82 -17.64 -10.73
C LEU A 92 15.45 -17.58 -9.34
N ASN A 93 16.79 -17.67 -9.30
CA ASN A 93 17.55 -17.56 -8.06
C ASN A 93 17.53 -16.13 -7.49
N SER A 94 17.93 -15.97 -6.22
CA SER A 94 17.90 -14.68 -5.51
C SER A 94 18.74 -13.60 -6.17
N PHE A 95 19.92 -13.93 -6.71
CA PHE A 95 20.80 -12.97 -7.37
C PHE A 95 20.19 -12.46 -8.69
N GLY A 96 19.62 -13.35 -9.49
CA GLY A 96 18.91 -13.01 -10.72
C GLY A 96 17.68 -12.14 -10.43
N MET A 97 16.91 -12.46 -9.39
CA MET A 97 15.80 -11.60 -8.96
C MET A 97 16.25 -10.23 -8.48
N ALA A 98 17.33 -10.15 -7.70
CA ALA A 98 17.89 -8.87 -7.27
C ALA A 98 18.37 -8.01 -8.45
N PHE A 99 19.06 -8.63 -9.41
CA PHE A 99 19.46 -7.97 -10.65
C PHE A 99 18.24 -7.44 -11.42
N LEU A 100 17.22 -8.28 -11.65
CA LEU A 100 16.00 -7.86 -12.34
C LEU A 100 15.26 -6.75 -11.59
N CYS A 101 15.18 -6.80 -10.25
CA CYS A 101 14.61 -5.70 -9.46
C CYS A 101 15.30 -4.37 -9.76
N VAL A 102 16.64 -4.35 -9.72
CA VAL A 102 17.42 -3.13 -9.98
C VAL A 102 17.24 -2.66 -11.43
N SER A 103 17.32 -3.58 -12.39
CA SER A 103 17.16 -3.25 -13.82
C SER A 103 15.76 -2.73 -14.15
N ILE A 104 14.70 -3.38 -13.68
CA ILE A 104 13.32 -2.95 -13.95
C ILE A 104 13.03 -1.64 -13.22
N PHE A 105 13.54 -1.47 -12.00
CA PHE A 105 13.42 -0.19 -11.30
C PHE A 105 14.13 0.95 -12.06
N ALA A 106 15.30 0.69 -12.66
CA ALA A 106 15.94 1.66 -13.54
C ALA A 106 15.08 1.98 -14.78
N PHE A 107 14.42 0.99 -15.39
CA PHE A 107 13.45 1.24 -16.47
C PHE A 107 12.23 2.03 -16.00
N PHE A 108 11.75 1.83 -14.76
CA PHE A 108 10.70 2.65 -14.17
C PHE A 108 11.13 4.11 -14.02
N VAL A 109 12.36 4.35 -13.56
CA VAL A 109 12.94 5.71 -13.52
C VAL A 109 12.93 6.32 -14.92
N VAL A 110 13.44 5.59 -15.93
CA VAL A 110 13.41 6.07 -17.33
C VAL A 110 11.97 6.40 -17.76
N ARG A 111 11.02 5.51 -17.47
CA ARG A 111 9.60 5.68 -17.82
C ARG A 111 8.98 6.93 -17.20
N VAL A 112 9.24 7.18 -15.91
CA VAL A 112 8.80 8.39 -15.20
C VAL A 112 9.35 9.67 -15.84
N PHE A 113 10.56 9.61 -16.43
CA PHE A 113 11.15 10.75 -17.14
C PHE A 113 10.70 10.87 -18.61
N THR A 114 10.25 9.78 -19.26
CA THR A 114 9.70 9.82 -20.63
C THR A 114 8.24 10.24 -20.67
N GLU A 115 7.44 9.80 -19.70
CA GLU A 115 6.01 10.05 -19.69
C GLU A 115 5.69 11.42 -19.09
N ASN A 116 4.50 11.92 -19.44
CA ASN A 116 3.96 13.10 -18.80
C ASN A 116 3.64 12.75 -17.33
N PRO A 117 4.14 13.53 -16.36
CA PRO A 117 3.80 13.33 -14.96
C PRO A 117 2.28 13.44 -14.76
N ALA A 118 1.75 12.68 -13.80
CA ALA A 118 0.34 12.70 -13.50
C ALA A 118 -0.09 14.08 -12.96
N PRO A 119 -1.21 14.65 -13.45
CA PRO A 119 -1.61 16.02 -13.13
C PRO A 119 -1.91 16.24 -11.64
N ASP A 120 -2.50 15.22 -11.00
CA ASP A 120 -2.76 15.18 -9.55
C ASP A 120 -1.45 15.27 -8.74
N THR A 121 -0.40 14.61 -9.19
CA THR A 121 0.90 14.59 -8.51
C THR A 121 1.60 15.95 -8.66
N ILE A 122 1.49 16.59 -9.83
CA ILE A 122 1.98 17.96 -10.03
C ILE A 122 1.21 18.93 -9.12
N GLN A 123 -0.11 18.79 -9.02
CA GLN A 123 -0.92 19.64 -8.14
C GLN A 123 -0.50 19.50 -6.68
N THR A 124 -0.26 18.29 -6.19
CA THR A 124 0.28 18.04 -4.83
C THR A 124 1.60 18.77 -4.61
N VAL A 125 2.51 18.72 -5.59
CA VAL A 125 3.82 19.38 -5.51
C VAL A 125 3.69 20.90 -5.53
N LYS A 126 2.86 21.46 -6.41
CA LYS A 126 2.57 22.91 -6.45
C LYS A 126 1.95 23.39 -5.14
N GLN A 127 1.05 22.60 -4.56
CA GLN A 127 0.50 22.88 -3.25
C GLN A 127 1.61 22.86 -2.18
N ALA A 128 2.52 21.88 -2.20
CA ALA A 128 3.65 21.84 -1.28
C ALA A 128 4.59 23.06 -1.44
N ASP A 129 4.85 23.51 -2.66
CA ASP A 129 5.66 24.69 -2.94
C ASP A 129 4.98 25.99 -2.44
N SER A 130 3.66 26.10 -2.61
CA SER A 130 2.88 27.21 -2.02
C SER A 130 2.94 27.22 -0.49
N LEU A 131 2.96 26.05 0.16
CA LEU A 131 3.12 25.94 1.61
C LEU A 131 4.50 26.42 2.07
N LEU A 132 5.56 26.10 1.31
CA LEU A 132 6.93 26.55 1.63
C LEU A 132 7.13 28.04 1.42
N SER A 133 6.51 28.60 0.38
CA SER A 133 6.59 30.03 0.06
C SER A 133 5.64 30.89 0.90
N MET A 134 4.87 30.29 1.82
CA MET A 134 3.81 30.94 2.60
C MET A 134 2.84 31.75 1.71
N GLN A 135 2.64 31.28 0.48
CA GLN A 135 1.71 31.89 -0.47
C GLN A 135 0.32 31.28 -0.31
N ASP A 136 -0.69 32.11 -0.50
CA ASP A 136 -2.07 31.70 -0.29
C ASP A 136 -2.48 30.65 -1.33
N SER A 137 -2.72 29.43 -0.86
CA SER A 137 -3.06 28.26 -1.67
C SER A 137 -4.53 28.25 -2.11
N SER A 138 -5.30 29.25 -1.69
CA SER A 138 -6.73 29.45 -1.99
C SER A 138 -7.01 29.67 -3.48
N LYS A 139 -6.15 30.41 -4.19
CA LYS A 139 -6.32 30.71 -5.63
C LYS A 139 -6.02 29.53 -6.57
N ALA A 140 -5.24 28.55 -6.12
CA ALA A 140 -4.91 27.35 -6.91
C ALA A 140 -5.91 26.19 -6.69
N ALA A 141 -6.87 26.36 -5.79
CA ALA A 141 -7.85 25.33 -5.39
C ALA A 141 -9.20 25.44 -6.13
N GLU A 142 -9.41 26.47 -6.97
CA GLU A 142 -10.70 26.71 -7.64
C GLU A 142 -11.00 25.75 -8.80
N ASP A 143 -9.99 25.15 -9.45
CA ASP A 143 -10.24 24.41 -10.70
C ASP A 143 -10.53 22.91 -10.52
N GLN A 144 -10.00 22.22 -9.50
CA GLN A 144 -10.29 20.78 -9.26
C GLN A 144 -10.13 20.39 -7.78
N PRO A 145 -11.07 19.61 -7.20
CA PRO A 145 -10.93 19.11 -5.83
C PRO A 145 -9.69 18.22 -5.72
N PRO A 146 -8.80 18.43 -4.72
CA PRO A 146 -7.56 17.69 -4.61
C PRO A 146 -7.85 16.21 -4.29
N GLU A 147 -7.40 15.31 -5.15
CA GLU A 147 -7.48 13.85 -4.94
C GLU A 147 -6.53 13.38 -3.83
N ALA A 148 -5.46 14.16 -3.57
CA ALA A 148 -4.45 13.87 -2.55
C ALA A 148 -4.67 14.61 -1.23
N GLY A 149 -4.52 13.90 -0.13
CA GLY A 149 -4.66 14.43 1.23
C GLY A 149 -3.46 15.24 1.73
N PRO A 150 -3.59 15.90 2.90
CA PRO A 150 -2.56 16.79 3.46
C PRO A 150 -1.20 16.12 3.71
N THR A 151 -1.15 14.83 3.98
CA THR A 151 0.14 14.13 4.14
C THR A 151 0.94 14.09 2.86
N ALA A 152 0.29 13.97 1.69
CA ALA A 152 0.99 13.97 0.41
C ALA A 152 1.72 15.30 0.19
N ARG A 153 1.09 16.42 0.55
CA ARG A 153 1.70 17.76 0.52
C ARG A 153 2.90 17.87 1.47
N LEU A 154 2.74 17.41 2.71
CA LEU A 154 3.81 17.43 3.72
C LEU A 154 5.03 16.62 3.26
N LEU A 155 4.80 15.43 2.67
CA LEU A 155 5.88 14.57 2.19
C LEU A 155 6.50 15.06 0.87
N ALA A 156 5.77 15.87 0.10
CA ALA A 156 6.31 16.56 -1.08
C ALA A 156 7.17 17.80 -0.71
N ALA A 157 6.91 18.44 0.45
CA ALA A 157 7.64 19.63 0.89
C ALA A 157 9.18 19.50 0.87
N PRO A 158 9.82 18.42 1.35
CA PRO A 158 11.28 18.28 1.22
C PRO A 158 11.75 17.98 -0.21
N VAL A 159 10.87 17.50 -1.09
CA VAL A 159 11.20 17.13 -2.49
C VAL A 159 11.32 18.37 -3.37
N VAL A 160 10.51 19.41 -3.10
CA VAL A 160 10.53 20.69 -3.85
C VAL A 160 11.92 21.35 -3.83
N PRO A 161 12.54 21.70 -2.69
CA PRO A 161 13.84 22.35 -2.67
C PRO A 161 14.96 21.43 -3.18
N PHE A 162 14.84 20.11 -2.97
CA PHE A 162 15.76 19.15 -3.54
C PHE A 162 15.71 19.15 -5.07
N SER A 163 14.50 19.20 -5.65
CA SER A 163 14.34 19.32 -7.10
C SER A 163 14.95 20.61 -7.63
N ASN A 164 14.82 21.73 -6.89
CA ASN A 164 15.41 23.01 -7.27
C ASN A 164 16.95 22.96 -7.27
N ALA A 165 17.54 22.28 -6.28
CA ALA A 165 19.00 22.14 -6.17
C ALA A 165 19.61 21.24 -7.27
N VAL A 166 18.83 20.29 -7.80
CA VAL A 166 19.30 19.33 -8.82
C VAL A 166 18.83 19.71 -10.22
N ASN A 167 17.99 20.75 -10.37
CA ASN A 167 17.55 21.22 -11.67
C ASN A 167 18.65 22.00 -12.39
N TYR A 168 19.40 21.31 -13.24
CA TYR A 168 20.39 21.92 -14.13
C TYR A 168 19.86 22.16 -15.56
N GLY A 169 18.55 21.97 -15.78
CA GLY A 169 17.92 22.01 -17.11
C GLY A 169 16.76 23.00 -17.22
N THR A 170 16.09 22.99 -18.38
CA THR A 170 14.92 23.82 -18.68
C THR A 170 13.59 23.23 -18.19
N LEU A 171 13.63 22.13 -17.43
CA LEU A 171 12.42 21.49 -16.92
C LEU A 171 11.80 22.35 -15.82
N ASP A 172 10.46 22.43 -15.85
CA ASP A 172 9.69 23.03 -14.76
C ASP A 172 9.97 22.31 -13.44
N HIS A 173 10.23 23.08 -12.37
CA HIS A 173 10.62 22.56 -11.06
C HIS A 173 9.54 21.63 -10.48
N ALA A 174 8.25 21.99 -10.63
CA ALA A 174 7.15 21.17 -10.15
C ALA A 174 7.08 19.81 -10.88
N THR A 175 7.40 19.79 -12.17
CA THR A 175 7.49 18.55 -12.96
C THR A 175 8.62 17.65 -12.47
N LEU A 176 9.80 18.21 -12.18
CA LEU A 176 10.92 17.45 -11.67
C LEU A 176 10.63 16.89 -10.26
N ALA A 177 10.07 17.71 -9.37
CA ALA A 177 9.67 17.26 -8.03
C ALA A 177 8.60 16.15 -8.07
N ALA A 178 7.61 16.24 -8.95
CA ALA A 178 6.59 15.20 -9.13
C ALA A 178 7.22 13.85 -9.54
N ARG A 179 8.20 13.88 -10.45
CA ARG A 179 8.95 12.69 -10.89
C ARG A 179 9.77 12.08 -9.75
N ILE A 180 10.50 12.91 -9.00
CA ILE A 180 11.28 12.45 -7.83
C ILE A 180 10.35 11.83 -6.80
N MET A 181 9.20 12.45 -6.52
CA MET A 181 8.20 11.95 -5.58
C MET A 181 7.67 10.57 -6.00
N ALA A 182 7.35 10.36 -7.29
CA ALA A 182 6.93 9.06 -7.81
C ALA A 182 8.00 7.98 -7.63
N ILE A 183 9.26 8.29 -7.98
CA ILE A 183 10.40 7.37 -7.83
C ILE A 183 10.59 6.98 -6.36
N LEU A 184 10.56 7.95 -5.45
CA LEU A 184 10.71 7.72 -4.01
C LEU A 184 9.55 6.87 -3.45
N ALA A 185 8.31 7.11 -3.88
CA ALA A 185 7.15 6.34 -3.45
C ALA A 185 7.28 4.86 -3.84
N HIS A 186 7.65 4.56 -5.10
CA HIS A 186 7.89 3.19 -5.56
C HIS A 186 9.09 2.54 -4.87
N ALA A 187 10.19 3.28 -4.68
CA ALA A 187 11.34 2.78 -3.92
C ALA A 187 10.95 2.39 -2.49
N PHE A 188 10.10 3.22 -1.84
CA PHE A 188 9.62 2.97 -0.49
C PHE A 188 8.76 1.70 -0.40
N VAL A 189 7.93 1.42 -1.42
CA VAL A 189 7.20 0.14 -1.55
C VAL A 189 8.17 -1.03 -1.70
N VAL A 190 9.10 -0.95 -2.67
CA VAL A 190 10.05 -2.03 -2.99
C VAL A 190 10.89 -2.41 -1.77
N VAL A 191 11.49 -1.42 -1.10
CA VAL A 191 12.28 -1.64 0.12
C VAL A 191 11.39 -2.22 1.23
N GLY A 192 10.18 -1.69 1.39
CA GLY A 192 9.22 -2.20 2.37
C GLY A 192 8.87 -3.67 2.17
N LEU A 193 8.61 -4.10 0.92
CA LEU A 193 8.33 -5.49 0.57
C LEU A 193 9.53 -6.41 0.83
N ILE A 194 10.75 -5.98 0.49
CA ILE A 194 11.98 -6.75 0.74
C ILE A 194 12.19 -6.93 2.25
N ILE A 195 12.05 -5.85 3.03
CA ILE A 195 12.20 -5.88 4.48
C ILE A 195 11.10 -6.76 5.10
N MET A 196 9.86 -6.68 4.61
CA MET A 196 8.76 -7.53 5.06
C MET A 196 9.10 -9.01 4.90
N GLY A 197 9.61 -9.42 3.74
CA GLY A 197 10.05 -10.79 3.49
C GLY A 197 11.20 -11.21 4.41
N LYS A 198 12.24 -10.37 4.52
CA LYS A 198 13.41 -10.66 5.34
C LYS A 198 13.08 -10.77 6.83
N VAL A 199 12.34 -9.80 7.38
CA VAL A 199 12.13 -9.68 8.82
C VAL A 199 10.97 -10.55 9.30
N HIS A 200 9.84 -10.54 8.58
CA HIS A 200 8.61 -11.18 9.06
C HIS A 200 8.33 -12.54 8.43
N PHE A 201 8.81 -12.77 7.21
CA PHE A 201 8.74 -14.10 6.58
C PHE A 201 10.02 -14.91 6.76
N ALA A 202 11.06 -14.32 7.38
CA ALA A 202 12.38 -14.90 7.57
C ALA A 202 13.03 -15.41 6.27
N ASP A 203 12.69 -14.78 5.14
CA ASP A 203 13.10 -15.20 3.81
C ASP A 203 13.28 -13.99 2.89
N THR A 204 14.54 -13.65 2.61
CA THR A 204 14.91 -12.58 1.69
C THR A 204 14.49 -12.88 0.25
N GLN A 205 14.47 -14.16 -0.14
CA GLN A 205 14.06 -14.57 -1.49
C GLN A 205 12.59 -14.24 -1.72
N LEU A 206 11.71 -14.46 -0.73
CA LEU A 206 10.31 -14.04 -0.80
C LEU A 206 10.16 -12.52 -0.84
N GLY A 207 11.00 -11.78 -0.09
CA GLY A 207 11.05 -10.32 -0.14
C GLY A 207 11.39 -9.79 -1.53
N LEU A 208 12.44 -10.34 -2.14
CA LEU A 208 12.84 -10.03 -3.52
C LEU A 208 11.77 -10.43 -4.53
N ALA A 209 11.14 -11.59 -4.35
CA ALA A 209 10.07 -12.08 -5.21
C ALA A 209 8.84 -11.14 -5.20
N MET A 210 8.43 -10.65 -4.03
CA MET A 210 7.34 -9.67 -3.91
C MET A 210 7.67 -8.35 -4.61
N ALA A 211 8.87 -7.82 -4.37
CA ALA A 211 9.33 -6.58 -5.00
C ALA A 211 9.46 -6.73 -6.52
N LEU A 212 10.00 -7.85 -7.00
CA LEU A 212 10.13 -8.13 -8.42
C LEU A 212 8.76 -8.25 -9.09
N LEU A 213 7.81 -8.96 -8.47
CA LEU A 213 6.46 -9.07 -9.03
C LEU A 213 5.75 -7.72 -9.03
N TYR A 214 5.91 -6.90 -7.98
CA TYR A 214 5.38 -5.54 -7.95
C TYR A 214 5.86 -4.71 -9.16
N LEU A 215 7.17 -4.75 -9.45
CA LEU A 215 7.77 -4.01 -10.55
C LEU A 215 7.41 -4.58 -11.92
N LEU A 216 7.22 -5.90 -12.03
CA LEU A 216 6.85 -6.55 -13.28
C LEU A 216 5.38 -6.36 -13.64
N LEU A 217 4.48 -6.24 -12.67
CA LEU A 217 3.06 -6.18 -12.98
C LEU A 217 2.74 -4.97 -13.89
N PRO A 218 2.07 -5.20 -15.03
CA PRO A 218 1.81 -4.13 -16.02
C PRO A 218 1.07 -2.94 -15.40
N CYS A 219 0.12 -3.19 -14.51
CA CYS A 219 -0.64 -2.16 -13.81
C CYS A 219 0.24 -1.19 -13.00
N THR A 220 1.36 -1.66 -12.45
CA THR A 220 2.31 -0.78 -11.74
C THR A 220 3.04 0.15 -12.71
N ALA A 221 3.34 -0.35 -13.91
CA ALA A 221 4.07 0.40 -14.91
C ALA A 221 3.18 1.44 -15.62
N TYR A 222 1.88 1.16 -15.81
CA TYR A 222 0.93 2.10 -16.43
C TYR A 222 0.71 3.35 -15.59
N ASP A 223 0.64 3.17 -14.27
CA ASP A 223 0.39 4.25 -13.32
C ASP A 223 1.66 4.68 -12.56
N VAL A 224 2.84 4.51 -13.18
CA VAL A 224 4.12 4.73 -12.50
C VAL A 224 4.30 6.17 -11.99
N SER A 225 3.73 7.16 -12.68
CA SER A 225 3.83 8.58 -12.34
C SER A 225 2.81 9.07 -11.31
N LYS A 226 1.81 8.24 -10.95
CA LYS A 226 0.72 8.57 -10.01
C LYS A 226 1.16 8.41 -8.54
N ALA A 227 2.08 9.27 -8.09
CA ALA A 227 2.69 9.16 -6.75
C ALA A 227 1.65 9.19 -5.62
N ASN A 228 0.58 9.99 -5.79
CA ASN A 228 -0.49 10.11 -4.80
C ASN A 228 -1.20 8.77 -4.53
N HIS A 229 -1.28 7.86 -5.52
CA HIS A 229 -1.90 6.54 -5.35
C HIS A 229 -0.94 5.51 -4.73
N VAL A 230 0.36 5.64 -4.98
CA VAL A 230 1.41 4.75 -4.48
C VAL A 230 1.74 5.05 -3.02
N LEU A 231 1.81 6.32 -2.66
CA LEU A 231 2.29 6.78 -1.36
C LEU A 231 1.50 6.18 -0.17
N PRO A 232 0.16 6.13 -0.18
CA PRO A 232 -0.60 5.56 0.93
C PRO A 232 -0.39 4.05 1.04
N ALA A 233 -0.28 3.35 -0.09
CA ALA A 233 0.06 1.94 -0.09
C ALA A 233 1.47 1.69 0.47
N ALA A 234 2.43 2.55 0.12
CA ALA A 234 3.80 2.49 0.65
C ALA A 234 3.83 2.69 2.18
N LEU A 235 3.10 3.70 2.68
CA LEU A 235 2.95 3.94 4.12
C LEU A 235 2.31 2.73 4.83
N LEU A 236 1.28 2.11 4.23
CA LEU A 236 0.68 0.89 4.78
C LEU A 236 1.65 -0.30 4.80
N VAL A 237 2.44 -0.52 3.75
CA VAL A 237 3.50 -1.55 3.76
C VAL A 237 4.43 -1.34 4.95
N TRP A 238 4.84 -0.10 5.24
CA TRP A 238 5.69 0.21 6.39
C TRP A 238 4.97 0.12 7.74
N ALA A 239 3.66 0.36 7.78
CA ALA A 239 2.83 0.04 8.95
C ALA A 239 2.83 -1.45 9.27
N PHE A 240 2.88 -2.32 8.24
CA PHE A 240 3.08 -3.75 8.39
C PHE A 240 4.52 -4.11 8.75
N VAL A 241 5.53 -3.53 8.10
CA VAL A 241 6.95 -3.77 8.47
C VAL A 241 7.19 -3.46 9.95
N THR A 242 6.48 -2.49 10.50
CA THR A 242 6.59 -2.06 11.89
C THR A 242 5.48 -2.60 12.80
N TYR A 243 4.73 -3.64 12.39
CA TYR A 243 3.53 -4.09 13.11
C TYR A 243 3.77 -4.52 14.57
N HIS A 244 4.98 -4.99 14.93
CA HIS A 244 5.31 -5.29 16.32
C HIS A 244 5.42 -4.04 17.22
N LYS A 245 5.63 -2.86 16.62
CA LYS A 245 5.80 -1.58 17.30
C LYS A 245 4.55 -0.72 17.09
N PRO A 246 3.56 -0.75 18.01
CA PRO A 246 2.26 -0.10 17.79
C PRO A 246 2.37 1.42 17.57
N ILE A 247 3.37 2.08 18.16
CA ILE A 247 3.61 3.51 17.95
C ILE A 247 3.98 3.80 16.49
N LEU A 248 4.99 3.10 15.95
CA LEU A 248 5.45 3.30 14.57
C LEU A 248 4.36 2.91 13.57
N SER A 249 3.68 1.79 13.82
CA SER A 249 2.57 1.36 12.97
C SER A 249 1.43 2.40 12.96
N GLY A 250 1.10 2.98 14.12
CA GLY A 250 0.11 4.05 14.22
C GLY A 250 0.54 5.35 13.54
N ILE A 251 1.84 5.69 13.54
CA ILE A 251 2.38 6.83 12.78
C ILE A 251 2.18 6.61 11.28
N PHE A 252 2.64 5.47 10.76
CA PHE A 252 2.47 5.14 9.34
C PHE A 252 1.00 5.04 8.92
N MET A 253 0.15 4.48 9.77
CA MET A 253 -1.29 4.42 9.54
C MET A 253 -1.93 5.81 9.51
N GLY A 254 -1.58 6.68 10.47
CA GLY A 254 -2.05 8.07 10.52
C GLY A 254 -1.62 8.86 9.28
N LEU A 255 -0.37 8.70 8.85
CA LEU A 255 0.14 9.28 7.61
C LEU A 255 -0.60 8.72 6.38
N ALA A 256 -0.89 7.41 6.34
CA ALA A 256 -1.64 6.82 5.24
C ALA A 256 -3.07 7.40 5.15
N CYS A 257 -3.76 7.52 6.29
CA CYS A 257 -5.10 8.15 6.37
C CYS A 257 -5.08 9.63 5.98
N GLY A 258 -4.00 10.34 6.30
CA GLY A 258 -3.81 11.73 5.88
C GLY A 258 -3.37 11.89 4.43
N ALA A 259 -2.87 10.83 3.79
CA ALA A 259 -2.46 10.86 2.39
C ALA A 259 -3.63 10.52 1.45
N MET A 260 -4.50 9.58 1.83
CA MET A 260 -5.81 9.34 1.21
C MET A 260 -6.81 8.84 2.25
N PHE A 261 -8.10 8.96 1.96
CA PHE A 261 -9.17 8.66 2.93
C PHE A 261 -9.42 7.15 3.17
N PHE A 262 -9.18 6.29 2.18
CA PHE A 262 -9.53 4.86 2.28
C PHE A 262 -8.90 4.08 3.46
N PRO A 263 -7.68 4.38 3.95
CA PRO A 263 -7.10 3.69 5.10
C PRO A 263 -7.86 3.91 6.41
N VAL A 264 -8.77 4.89 6.48
CA VAL A 264 -9.65 5.06 7.65
C VAL A 264 -10.51 3.81 7.87
N PHE A 265 -10.94 3.14 6.80
CA PHE A 265 -11.80 1.96 6.87
C PHE A 265 -11.12 0.73 7.49
N ILE A 266 -9.79 0.69 7.53
CA ILE A 266 -9.03 -0.43 8.14
C ILE A 266 -8.70 -0.16 9.62
N LEU A 267 -8.91 1.06 10.14
CA LEU A 267 -8.64 1.39 11.54
C LEU A 267 -9.36 0.46 12.55
N PRO A 268 -10.65 0.08 12.37
CA PRO A 268 -11.32 -0.84 13.29
C PRO A 268 -10.62 -2.21 13.37
N LEU A 269 -10.17 -2.73 12.22
CA LEU A 269 -9.45 -3.99 12.13
C LEU A 269 -8.10 -3.93 12.87
N TRP A 270 -7.33 -2.86 12.66
CA TRP A 270 -6.04 -2.65 13.32
C TRP A 270 -6.18 -2.39 14.82
N ALA A 271 -7.21 -1.65 15.23
CA ALA A 271 -7.55 -1.47 16.63
C ALA A 271 -7.90 -2.81 17.31
N SER A 272 -8.66 -3.67 16.62
CA SER A 272 -8.97 -5.02 17.09
C SER A 272 -7.70 -5.89 17.19
N TYR A 273 -6.75 -5.74 16.26
CA TYR A 273 -5.48 -6.47 16.30
C TYR A 273 -4.62 -6.10 17.53
N TYR A 274 -4.51 -4.81 17.84
CA TYR A 274 -3.73 -4.31 18.98
C TYR A 274 -4.46 -4.33 20.33
N TRP A 275 -5.61 -5.00 20.41
CA TRP A 275 -6.47 -5.00 21.58
C TRP A 275 -5.70 -5.31 22.89
N LYS A 276 -6.08 -4.63 23.98
CA LYS A 276 -5.41 -4.60 25.31
C LYS A 276 -4.17 -3.70 25.39
N ASN A 277 -2.98 -4.19 25.05
CA ASN A 277 -1.72 -3.54 25.45
C ASN A 277 -1.10 -2.65 24.36
N GLY A 278 -1.48 -2.86 23.09
CA GLY A 278 -0.98 -2.06 21.95
C GLY A 278 -1.91 -0.92 21.56
N LEU A 279 -3.21 -1.04 21.81
CA LEU A 279 -4.25 -0.16 21.28
C LEU A 279 -4.04 1.30 21.65
N LYS A 280 -3.78 1.59 22.93
CA LYS A 280 -3.57 2.97 23.40
C LYS A 280 -2.39 3.64 22.69
N ARG A 281 -1.29 2.90 22.52
CA ARG A 281 -0.07 3.39 21.87
C ARG A 281 -0.28 3.65 20.38
N PHE A 282 -0.98 2.74 19.71
CA PHE A 282 -1.34 2.86 18.30
C PHE A 282 -2.31 4.03 18.06
N ALA A 283 -3.38 4.11 18.86
CA ALA A 283 -4.38 5.16 18.73
C ALA A 283 -3.79 6.55 19.06
N LEU A 284 -2.98 6.66 20.11
CA LEU A 284 -2.34 7.91 20.49
C LEU A 284 -1.38 8.41 19.40
N SER A 285 -0.56 7.53 18.82
CA SER A 285 0.39 7.94 17.79
C SER A 285 -0.31 8.32 16.49
N GLY A 286 -1.32 7.58 16.06
CA GLY A 286 -2.14 7.94 14.90
C GLY A 286 -2.89 9.25 15.09
N THR A 287 -3.46 9.48 16.28
CA THR A 287 -4.15 10.73 16.63
C THR A 287 -3.17 11.90 16.67
N LEU A 288 -1.98 11.71 17.23
CA LEU A 288 -0.94 12.75 17.25
C LEU A 288 -0.52 13.15 15.84
N VAL A 289 -0.36 12.19 14.93
CA VAL A 289 -0.10 12.49 13.51
C VAL A 289 -1.26 13.29 12.91
N GLY A 290 -2.51 12.90 13.17
CA GLY A 290 -3.68 13.66 12.73
C GLY A 290 -3.67 15.10 13.25
N VAL A 291 -3.36 15.30 14.53
CA VAL A 291 -3.24 16.64 15.15
C VAL A 291 -2.10 17.44 14.53
N VAL A 292 -0.95 16.83 14.25
CA VAL A 292 0.18 17.52 13.59
C VAL A 292 -0.18 17.92 12.16
N LEU A 293 -0.85 17.05 11.40
CA LEU A 293 -1.31 17.37 10.04
C LEU A 293 -2.35 18.48 10.05
N LEU A 294 -3.33 18.42 10.96
CA LEU A 294 -4.32 19.48 11.15
C LEU A 294 -3.66 20.79 11.61
N GLY A 295 -2.74 20.73 12.57
CA GLY A 295 -1.99 21.90 13.04
C GLY A 295 -1.14 22.53 11.94
N SER A 296 -0.49 21.72 11.11
CA SER A 296 0.25 22.20 9.93
C SER A 296 -0.68 22.91 8.95
N LEU A 297 -1.90 22.41 8.72
CA LEU A 297 -2.89 23.08 7.89
C LEU A 297 -3.38 24.40 8.52
N ILE A 298 -3.66 24.41 9.83
CA ILE A 298 -4.09 25.63 10.55
C ILE A 298 -3.03 26.73 10.44
N LEU A 299 -1.75 26.38 10.66
CA LEU A 299 -0.65 27.34 10.63
C LEU A 299 -0.35 27.88 9.23
N THR A 300 -0.78 27.17 8.18
CA THR A 300 -0.55 27.56 6.78
C THR A 300 -1.79 28.16 6.11
N SER A 301 -2.98 27.99 6.71
CA SER A 301 -4.21 28.60 6.23
C SER A 301 -4.36 30.03 6.75
N VAL A 302 -4.40 31.01 5.84
CA VAL A 302 -4.61 32.42 6.16
C VAL A 302 -6.07 32.71 6.56
N ASP A 303 -7.02 31.89 6.08
CA ASP A 303 -8.46 32.10 6.26
C ASP A 303 -9.21 30.87 6.78
N ARG A 304 -10.27 31.10 7.59
CA ARG A 304 -11.16 30.03 8.09
C ARG A 304 -11.84 29.24 6.96
N PHE A 305 -12.13 29.90 5.84
CA PHE A 305 -12.71 29.27 4.66
C PHE A 305 -11.70 28.37 3.92
N SER A 306 -10.46 28.86 3.76
CA SER A 306 -9.33 28.09 3.19
C SER A 306 -8.99 26.86 4.03
N PHE A 307 -8.98 27.00 5.37
CA PHE A 307 -8.82 25.90 6.30
C PHE A 307 -9.89 24.81 6.14
N THR A 308 -11.15 25.24 6.01
CA THR A 308 -12.29 24.33 5.87
C THR A 308 -12.24 23.59 4.53
N GLN A 309 -11.90 24.27 3.42
CA GLN A 309 -11.70 23.60 2.14
C GLN A 309 -10.48 22.66 2.12
N GLN A 310 -9.36 23.02 2.74
CA GLN A 310 -8.17 22.16 2.73
C GLN A 310 -8.31 20.94 3.65
N THR A 311 -9.03 21.07 4.76
CA THR A 311 -9.23 19.99 5.75
C THR A 311 -10.45 19.14 5.46
N ILE A 312 -11.59 19.76 5.17
CA ILE A 312 -12.87 19.08 4.93
C ILE A 312 -13.09 18.83 3.43
N GLY A 313 -12.63 19.73 2.56
CA GLY A 313 -12.74 19.59 1.10
C GLY A 313 -11.72 18.63 0.46
N SER A 314 -10.62 18.30 1.14
CA SER A 314 -9.72 17.20 0.72
C SER A 314 -10.31 15.81 1.00
N ILE A 315 -11.30 15.73 1.90
CA ILE A 315 -12.09 14.53 2.10
C ILE A 315 -13.26 14.62 1.13
N ASN A 316 -13.27 13.76 0.11
CA ASN A 316 -14.35 13.74 -0.88
C ASN A 316 -15.64 13.16 -0.26
N TRP A 317 -16.37 13.94 0.53
CA TRP A 317 -17.63 13.54 1.17
C TRP A 317 -18.74 13.20 0.17
N SER A 318 -18.62 13.65 -1.09
CA SER A 318 -19.56 13.25 -2.15
C SER A 318 -19.57 11.74 -2.39
N VAL A 319 -18.45 11.06 -2.09
CA VAL A 319 -18.31 9.59 -2.14
C VAL A 319 -19.33 8.91 -1.21
N LEU A 320 -19.59 9.48 -0.04
CA LEU A 320 -20.53 8.95 0.96
C LEU A 320 -21.96 9.48 0.79
N LYS A 321 -22.14 10.55 0.01
CA LYS A 321 -23.48 11.10 -0.26
C LYS A 321 -24.26 10.31 -1.30
N PHE A 322 -23.62 9.37 -2.00
CA PHE A 322 -24.21 8.62 -3.12
C PHE A 322 -24.86 9.51 -4.19
N GLU A 323 -24.44 10.77 -4.28
CA GLU A 323 -24.86 11.71 -5.32
C GLU A 323 -23.89 11.60 -6.51
N GLY A 324 -24.34 11.89 -7.74
CA GLY A 324 -23.43 12.07 -8.88
C GLY A 324 -22.99 10.83 -9.68
N GLY A 325 -23.75 9.72 -9.63
CA GLY A 325 -23.43 8.50 -10.39
C GLY A 325 -23.19 8.72 -11.89
N GLN A 326 -23.91 9.64 -12.55
CA GLN A 326 -23.79 9.87 -13.99
C GLN A 326 -22.73 10.91 -14.41
N GLN A 327 -22.09 11.60 -13.47
CA GLN A 327 -21.15 12.69 -13.76
C GLN A 327 -19.68 12.34 -13.45
N MET A 328 -19.41 11.14 -12.92
CA MET A 328 -18.06 10.71 -12.54
C MET A 328 -17.59 9.52 -13.40
N PRO A 329 -16.37 9.54 -13.95
CA PRO A 329 -15.85 8.45 -14.77
C PRO A 329 -15.61 7.19 -13.92
N GLY A 330 -16.03 6.02 -14.40
CA GLY A 330 -15.81 4.73 -13.72
C GLY A 330 -16.92 3.72 -13.98
N PHE A 331 -16.89 2.56 -13.30
CA PHE A 331 -17.92 1.53 -13.45
C PHE A 331 -19.34 2.05 -13.18
N TRP A 332 -19.47 2.88 -12.14
CA TRP A 332 -20.76 3.44 -11.72
C TRP A 332 -21.30 4.55 -12.62
N SER A 333 -20.54 5.01 -13.63
CA SER A 333 -20.94 6.10 -14.52
C SER A 333 -22.24 5.82 -15.29
N ASN A 334 -22.48 4.55 -15.59
CA ASN A 334 -23.58 4.09 -16.45
C ASN A 334 -24.82 3.65 -15.66
N TYR A 335 -24.76 3.66 -14.33
CA TYR A 335 -25.81 3.11 -13.47
C TYR A 335 -26.37 4.19 -12.54
N ASP A 336 -27.61 3.98 -12.10
CA ASP A 336 -28.18 4.80 -11.04
C ASP A 336 -27.32 4.66 -9.76
N SER A 337 -27.12 5.78 -9.06
CA SER A 337 -26.39 5.81 -7.81
C SER A 337 -27.00 4.90 -6.74
N ALA A 338 -28.30 4.63 -6.79
CA ALA A 338 -28.99 3.71 -5.87
C ALA A 338 -28.38 2.30 -5.88
N TYR A 339 -27.88 1.81 -7.02
CA TYR A 339 -27.27 0.48 -7.12
C TYR A 339 -25.95 0.34 -6.36
N ARG A 340 -25.33 1.45 -5.94
CA ARG A 340 -24.14 1.43 -5.06
C ARG A 340 -24.47 1.09 -3.62
N ILE A 341 -25.69 1.37 -3.16
CA ILE A 341 -26.09 1.22 -1.76
C ILE A 341 -25.95 -0.24 -1.29
N PRO A 342 -26.44 -1.27 -2.02
CA PRO A 342 -26.24 -2.66 -1.62
C PRO A 342 -24.76 -3.07 -1.53
N VAL A 343 -23.92 -2.59 -2.45
CA VAL A 343 -22.46 -2.88 -2.45
C VAL A 343 -21.81 -2.24 -1.23
N PHE A 344 -22.18 -1.00 -0.89
CA PHE A 344 -21.71 -0.33 0.32
C PHE A 344 -22.17 -1.04 1.60
N VAL A 345 -23.43 -1.49 1.67
CA VAL A 345 -23.92 -2.28 2.81
C VAL A 345 -23.12 -3.57 2.96
N GLY A 346 -22.86 -4.28 1.85
CA GLY A 346 -22.00 -5.47 1.83
C GLY A 346 -20.58 -5.17 2.33
N PHE A 347 -20.02 -4.03 1.95
CA PHE A 347 -18.72 -3.55 2.43
C PHE A 347 -18.71 -3.28 3.95
N VAL A 348 -19.73 -2.61 4.48
CA VAL A 348 -19.84 -2.36 5.93
C VAL A 348 -19.94 -3.68 6.70
N LEU A 349 -20.77 -4.61 6.22
CA LEU A 349 -20.90 -5.96 6.80
C LEU A 349 -19.56 -6.71 6.75
N LEU A 350 -18.82 -6.60 5.65
CA LEU A 350 -17.49 -7.19 5.50
C LEU A 350 -16.51 -6.63 6.54
N ILE A 351 -16.43 -5.29 6.69
CA ILE A 351 -15.56 -4.66 7.70
C ILE A 351 -15.93 -5.15 9.09
N THR A 352 -17.21 -5.15 9.45
CA THR A 352 -17.67 -5.61 10.77
C THR A 352 -17.31 -7.07 10.99
N CYS A 353 -17.55 -7.94 10.01
CA CYS A 353 -17.24 -9.36 10.07
C CYS A 353 -15.73 -9.59 10.26
N LEU A 354 -14.89 -9.02 9.39
CA LEU A 354 -13.43 -9.20 9.43
C LEU A 354 -12.76 -8.53 10.65
N THR A 355 -13.40 -7.51 11.22
CA THR A 355 -12.96 -6.85 12.46
C THR A 355 -13.31 -7.68 13.69
N ILE A 356 -14.47 -8.34 13.74
CA ILE A 356 -14.88 -9.13 14.90
C ILE A 356 -14.29 -10.55 14.84
N TRP A 357 -14.31 -11.16 13.66
CA TRP A 357 -13.88 -12.53 13.41
C TRP A 357 -12.58 -12.58 12.59
N PRO A 358 -11.57 -13.37 13.01
CA PRO A 358 -11.48 -14.11 14.27
C PRO A 358 -11.15 -13.20 15.46
N ARG A 359 -11.51 -13.62 16.68
CA ARG A 359 -11.23 -12.84 17.92
C ARG A 359 -9.74 -12.64 18.18
N ARG A 360 -8.92 -13.66 17.93
CA ARG A 360 -7.45 -13.57 18.00
C ARG A 360 -6.90 -13.49 16.58
N LYS A 361 -6.39 -12.33 16.21
CA LYS A 361 -5.83 -12.08 14.88
C LYS A 361 -4.32 -12.32 14.92
N ASN A 362 -3.82 -13.01 13.91
CA ASN A 362 -2.39 -13.14 13.63
C ASN A 362 -2.05 -12.17 12.49
N LEU A 363 -0.76 -12.07 12.14
CA LEU A 363 -0.31 -11.23 11.04
C LEU A 363 -0.96 -11.61 9.70
N GLY A 364 -1.24 -12.90 9.48
CA GLY A 364 -1.93 -13.38 8.28
C GLY A 364 -3.35 -12.85 8.14
N HIS A 365 -4.13 -12.90 9.22
CA HIS A 365 -5.46 -12.30 9.32
C HIS A 365 -5.38 -10.79 9.09
N LEU A 366 -4.43 -10.10 9.73
CA LEU A 366 -4.28 -8.66 9.57
C LEU A 366 -3.99 -8.26 8.12
N MET A 367 -3.04 -8.93 7.45
CA MET A 367 -2.71 -8.65 6.05
C MET A 367 -3.89 -8.95 5.12
N SER A 368 -4.44 -10.16 5.18
CA SER A 368 -5.52 -10.58 4.27
C SER A 368 -6.79 -9.74 4.45
N HIS A 369 -7.21 -9.46 5.70
CA HIS A 369 -8.39 -8.66 5.97
C HIS A 369 -8.17 -7.18 5.62
N THR A 370 -6.96 -6.63 5.85
CA THR A 370 -6.64 -5.26 5.42
C THR A 370 -6.76 -5.16 3.89
N THR A 371 -6.14 -6.08 3.16
CA THR A 371 -6.23 -6.10 1.69
C THR A 371 -7.68 -6.29 1.23
N ALA A 372 -8.46 -7.18 1.85
CA ALA A 372 -9.87 -7.38 1.51
C ALA A 372 -10.70 -6.09 1.66
N ILE A 373 -10.52 -5.37 2.78
CA ILE A 373 -11.24 -4.11 3.05
C ILE A 373 -10.85 -3.03 2.04
N ILE A 374 -9.55 -2.89 1.71
CA ILE A 374 -9.12 -1.90 0.72
C ILE A 374 -9.72 -2.21 -0.65
N ILE A 375 -9.65 -3.46 -1.12
CA ILE A 375 -10.22 -3.86 -2.41
C ILE A 375 -11.74 -3.67 -2.42
N ALA A 376 -12.43 -4.03 -1.33
CA ALA A 376 -13.87 -3.84 -1.20
C ALA A 376 -14.27 -2.35 -1.19
N THR A 377 -13.39 -1.46 -0.74
CA THR A 377 -13.60 0.00 -0.83
C THR A 377 -13.73 0.43 -2.29
N LEU A 378 -12.92 -0.12 -3.19
CA LEU A 378 -12.93 0.24 -4.61
C LEU A 378 -14.21 -0.15 -5.34
N LEU A 379 -14.93 -1.17 -4.84
CA LEU A 379 -16.16 -1.65 -5.49
C LEU A 379 -17.32 -0.66 -5.38
N TRP A 380 -17.39 0.15 -4.31
CA TRP A 380 -18.46 1.14 -4.16
C TRP A 380 -17.97 2.59 -4.37
N TYR A 381 -16.66 2.78 -4.53
CA TYR A 381 -16.06 4.10 -4.75
C TYR A 381 -16.51 4.70 -6.11
N PRO A 382 -17.01 5.95 -6.15
CA PRO A 382 -17.60 6.53 -7.37
C PRO A 382 -16.60 6.82 -8.49
N GLN A 383 -15.45 7.41 -8.14
CA GLN A 383 -14.49 7.94 -9.11
C GLN A 383 -13.49 6.85 -9.45
N GLN A 384 -13.48 6.40 -10.69
CA GLN A 384 -12.54 5.41 -11.26
C GLN A 384 -12.40 4.06 -10.49
N GLY A 385 -13.07 3.88 -9.35
CA GLY A 385 -13.19 2.66 -8.52
C GLY A 385 -12.07 1.63 -8.72
N SER A 386 -12.42 0.51 -9.36
CA SER A 386 -11.54 -0.65 -9.60
C SER A 386 -10.27 -0.38 -10.41
N VAL A 387 -10.06 0.83 -10.93
CA VAL A 387 -8.83 1.26 -11.62
C VAL A 387 -7.68 1.54 -10.64
N TYR A 388 -7.97 1.90 -9.38
CA TYR A 388 -6.96 2.27 -8.37
C TYR A 388 -6.24 1.07 -7.73
N LEU A 389 -5.59 0.27 -8.56
CA LEU A 389 -4.96 -0.99 -8.19
C LEU A 389 -3.77 -0.80 -7.24
N LEU A 390 -3.04 0.29 -7.40
CA LEU A 390 -1.86 0.64 -6.60
C LEU A 390 -2.17 0.77 -5.09
N TRP A 391 -3.42 1.05 -4.71
CA TRP A 391 -3.82 1.20 -3.31
C TRP A 391 -3.66 -0.09 -2.51
N TYR A 392 -3.93 -1.23 -3.13
CA TYR A 392 -3.90 -2.54 -2.47
C TYR A 392 -2.82 -3.47 -2.99
N LEU A 393 -2.24 -3.19 -4.16
CA LEU A 393 -1.35 -4.13 -4.84
C LEU A 393 -0.16 -4.60 -3.97
N PRO A 394 0.61 -3.72 -3.31
CA PRO A 394 1.70 -4.18 -2.44
C PRO A 394 1.21 -5.10 -1.32
N MET A 395 0.04 -4.78 -0.75
CA MET A 395 -0.55 -5.56 0.32
C MET A 395 -1.08 -6.92 -0.14
N LEU A 396 -1.63 -6.97 -1.35
CA LEU A 396 -2.04 -8.20 -2.00
C LEU A 396 -0.83 -9.12 -2.24
N LEU A 397 0.30 -8.57 -2.69
CA LEU A 397 1.54 -9.33 -2.87
C LEU A 397 2.05 -9.90 -1.54
N MET A 398 2.00 -9.13 -0.45
CA MET A 398 2.32 -9.64 0.88
C MET A 398 1.46 -10.83 1.29
N VAL A 399 0.18 -10.83 0.92
CA VAL A 399 -0.73 -11.96 1.20
C VAL A 399 -0.42 -13.16 0.29
N VAL A 400 -0.17 -12.94 -1.01
CA VAL A 400 0.15 -13.98 -2.00
C VAL A 400 1.42 -14.73 -1.61
N PHE A 401 2.48 -14.02 -1.23
CA PHE A 401 3.78 -14.62 -0.92
C PHE A 401 3.96 -15.03 0.54
N ARG A 402 2.95 -14.82 1.41
CA ARG A 402 3.03 -15.18 2.83
C ARG A 402 3.29 -16.69 3.00
N PRO A 403 4.43 -17.11 3.57
CA PRO A 403 4.64 -18.51 3.93
C PRO A 403 3.78 -18.87 5.15
N ARG A 404 3.45 -20.16 5.31
CA ARG A 404 2.82 -20.60 6.57
C ARG A 404 3.85 -20.53 7.70
N LEU A 405 3.73 -19.51 8.55
CA LEU A 405 4.50 -19.37 9.79
C LEU A 405 4.04 -20.43 10.81
N LEU A 406 4.52 -21.67 10.70
CA LEU A 406 4.26 -22.72 11.70
C LEU A 406 5.02 -22.46 13.02
N HIS A 407 6.11 -21.70 13.00
CA HIS A 407 7.03 -21.56 14.14
C HIS A 407 6.81 -20.33 15.02
N THR A 408 6.05 -19.32 14.60
CA THR A 408 5.87 -18.08 15.38
C THR A 408 4.83 -18.22 16.50
N THR A 409 3.96 -19.23 16.44
CA THR A 409 3.00 -19.51 17.51
C THR A 409 3.67 -20.00 18.80
N GLN A 410 4.88 -20.59 18.72
CA GLN A 410 5.55 -21.15 19.89
C GLN A 410 6.24 -20.09 20.77
N ASN A 411 6.88 -19.07 20.21
CA ASN A 411 7.63 -18.11 21.02
C ASN A 411 6.75 -17.19 21.89
N PHE A 412 5.53 -16.87 21.44
CA PHE A 412 4.58 -16.08 22.23
C PHE A 412 3.89 -16.89 23.35
N GLU A 413 3.85 -18.21 23.26
CA GLU A 413 3.31 -19.07 24.33
C GLU A 413 4.37 -19.37 25.41
N VAL A 414 5.64 -19.51 25.02
CA VAL A 414 6.75 -19.76 25.96
C VAL A 414 7.00 -18.56 26.88
N ASP A 415 7.10 -17.34 26.33
CA ASP A 415 7.30 -16.12 27.13
C ASP A 415 6.14 -15.84 28.10
N ARG A 416 4.92 -16.21 27.68
CA ARG A 416 3.69 -15.90 28.43
C ARG A 416 3.44 -16.87 29.57
N ASN A 417 3.85 -18.14 29.42
CA ASN A 417 3.79 -19.12 30.50
C ASN A 417 4.95 -18.94 31.49
N GLN A 418 6.16 -18.59 31.02
CA GLN A 418 7.30 -18.32 31.90
C GLN A 418 7.09 -17.08 32.78
N GLN A 419 6.56 -15.97 32.22
CA GLN A 419 6.26 -14.78 33.01
C GLN A 419 5.12 -14.97 34.04
N SER A 420 4.27 -15.98 33.86
CA SER A 420 3.18 -16.28 34.82
C SER A 420 3.60 -17.24 35.94
N SER A 421 4.72 -17.94 35.78
CA SER A 421 5.16 -18.99 36.71
C SER A 421 6.28 -18.57 37.66
N GLU A 422 6.98 -17.47 37.39
CA GLU A 422 8.03 -16.98 38.29
C GLU A 422 7.43 -16.06 39.36
N LYS A 423 7.03 -16.67 40.49
CA LYS A 423 7.04 -15.95 41.78
C LYS A 423 8.49 -15.56 42.10
N PRO A 424 8.76 -14.34 42.59
CA PRO A 424 10.11 -13.95 42.98
C PRO A 424 10.50 -14.70 44.26
N SER A 425 11.24 -15.80 44.13
CA SER A 425 11.92 -16.40 45.28
C SER A 425 13.08 -15.48 45.68
N SER A 426 12.98 -14.92 46.88
CA SER A 426 13.98 -14.08 47.52
C SER A 426 15.36 -14.73 47.52
N ARG A 427 16.33 -14.02 46.95
CA ARG A 427 17.75 -14.38 46.92
C ARG A 427 18.40 -14.00 48.25
N PHE A 428 18.34 -14.85 49.27
CA PHE A 428 19.16 -14.77 50.48
C PHE A 428 19.24 -16.15 51.14
N GLN A 429 20.44 -16.49 51.64
CA GLN A 429 20.86 -17.77 52.30
C GLN A 429 21.11 -18.93 51.30
N GLU A 430 22.26 -19.58 51.21
CA GLU A 430 23.41 -19.76 52.11
C GLU A 430 24.68 -20.04 51.29
N SER A 431 25.74 -19.28 51.54
CA SER A 431 27.11 -19.78 51.48
C SER A 431 27.36 -20.65 52.71
N VAL A 432 27.97 -21.83 52.56
CA VAL A 432 29.00 -22.40 53.47
C VAL A 432 29.28 -23.88 53.15
N ASN A 433 30.57 -24.15 52.90
CA ASN A 433 31.35 -25.39 53.15
C ASN A 433 31.74 -26.41 52.05
N ILE A 434 33.01 -26.26 51.64
CA ILE A 434 34.15 -27.19 51.81
C ILE A 434 34.21 -28.48 50.95
N VAL A 435 35.10 -28.38 49.95
CA VAL A 435 36.15 -29.32 49.48
C VAL A 435 36.26 -30.69 50.15
N LYS A 436 36.29 -31.77 49.36
CA LYS A 436 37.35 -32.81 49.39
C LYS A 436 37.34 -33.72 48.15
N HIS A 437 38.50 -33.79 47.51
CA HIS A 437 38.94 -34.91 46.65
C HIS A 437 39.03 -36.21 47.49
N THR A 438 38.68 -37.36 46.90
CA THR A 438 39.55 -38.55 46.75
C THR A 438 38.85 -39.69 45.98
N SER A 439 39.60 -40.27 45.03
CA SER A 439 39.60 -41.62 44.44
C SER A 439 38.53 -42.65 44.85
N GLN A 440 37.96 -43.33 43.84
CA GLN A 440 38.30 -44.72 43.48
C GLN A 440 38.12 -44.92 41.97
#